data_AF-A0A8J6YZY5-F1
#
_entry.id   AF-A0A8J6YZY5-F1
#
_cell.length_a   1.000
_cell.length_b   1.000
_cell.length_c   1.000
_cell.angle_alpha   90.00
_cell.angle_beta   90.00
_cell.angle_gamma   90.00
#
_symmetry.space_group_name_H-M   'P 1'
#
loop_
_entity.id
_entity.type
_entity.pdbx_description
1 polymer ?
#
loop_
_entity_poly.entity_id
_entity_poly.type
_entity_poly.pdbx_seq_one_letter_code
_entity_poly.pdbx_strand_id
1 'polypeptide(L)' 'MISDEEILERGMDCLMDNLGIIEAERFVSLVWKERDKYNKWKQEYDNMTPEEFRTSLEEFIKQHPDDNNFAKERAL' A
#
# COMPACT_ATOMS: atom_id res chain seq x y z
N MET A 1 -3.57 -9.82 -12.77
CA MET A 1 -3.99 -9.66 -11.37
C MET A 1 -2.75 -9.92 -10.56
N ILE A 2 -2.29 -8.95 -9.76
CA ILE A 2 -1.12 -9.13 -8.91
C ILE A 2 -1.47 -10.22 -7.89
N SER A 3 -0.53 -11.12 -7.61
CA SER A 3 -0.74 -12.20 -6.64
C SER A 3 -0.71 -11.65 -5.22
N ASP A 4 -1.36 -12.35 -4.28
CA ASP A 4 -1.31 -11.97 -2.86
C ASP A 4 0.13 -11.90 -2.35
N GLU A 5 0.99 -12.80 -2.83
CA GLU A 5 2.41 -12.88 -2.48
C GLU A 5 3.18 -11.64 -2.96
N GLU A 6 2.90 -11.18 -4.18
CA GLU A 6 3.55 -9.99 -4.73
C GLU A 6 3.03 -8.68 -4.12
N ILE A 7 1.78 -8.64 -3.65
CA ILE A 7 1.28 -7.53 -2.83
C ILE A 7 2.02 -7.48 -1.49
N LEU A 8 2.24 -8.64 -0.86
CA LEU A 8 2.95 -8.72 0.42
C LEU A 8 4.42 -8.33 0.28
N GLU A 9 5.10 -8.83 -0.76
CA GLU A 9 6.51 -8.52 -1.02
C GLU A 9 6.71 -7.01 -1.25
N ARG A 10 5.94 -6.41 -2.17
CA ARG A 10 6.02 -4.96 -2.45
C ARG A 10 5.65 -4.11 -1.24
N GLY A 11 4.67 -4.54 -0.46
CA GLY A 11 4.29 -3.86 0.77
C GLY A 11 5.41 -3.85 1.80
N MET A 12 6.08 -5.00 1.98
CA MET A 12 7.21 -5.12 2.90
C MET A 12 8.42 -4.32 2.43
N ASP A 13 8.77 -4.36 1.14
CA ASP A 13 9.87 -3.56 0.58
C ASP A 13 9.65 -2.07 0.82
N CYS A 14 8.44 -1.57 0.52
CA CYS A 14 8.07 -0.17 0.76
C CYS A 14 8.20 0.21 2.25
N LEU A 15 7.75 -0.66 3.16
CA LEU A 15 7.87 -0.42 4.59
C LEU A 15 9.33 -0.40 5.04
N MET A 16 10.16 -1.33 4.54
CA MET A 16 11.58 -1.40 4.89
C MET A 16 12.36 -0.19 4.36
N ASP A 17 12.07 0.26 3.14
CA ASP A 17 12.74 1.42 2.54
C ASP A 17 12.44 2.72 3.27
N ASN A 18 11.22 2.88 3.79
CA ASN A 18 10.79 4.12 4.44
C ASN A 18 10.99 4.13 5.96
N LEU A 19 10.87 2.99 6.62
CA LEU A 19 10.92 2.88 8.09
C LEU A 19 12.20 2.22 8.61
N GLY A 20 12.85 1.40 7.78
CA GLY A 20 13.88 0.46 8.22
C GLY A 20 13.30 -0.87 8.68
N ILE A 21 14.13 -1.91 8.68
CA ILE A 21 13.72 -3.31 8.91
C ILE A 21 13.02 -3.51 10.26
N ILE A 22 13.55 -2.91 11.34
CA ILE A 22 13.05 -3.12 12.70
C ILE A 22 11.68 -2.46 12.88
N GLU A 23 11.53 -1.24 12.40
CA GLU A 23 10.30 -0.46 12.46
C GLU A 23 9.21 -1.02 11.54
N ALA A 24 9.59 -1.54 10.36
CA ALA A 24 8.67 -2.21 9.43
C ALA A 24 8.03 -3.47 10.07
N GLU A 25 8.83 -4.35 10.67
CA GLU A 25 8.33 -5.54 11.37
C GLU A 25 7.43 -5.17 12.56
N ARG A 26 7.81 -4.12 13.30
CA ARG A 26 6.99 -3.59 14.39
C ARG A 26 5.67 -3.01 13.89
N PHE A 27 5.67 -2.34 12.75
CA PHE A 27 4.46 -1.83 12.10
C PHE A 27 3.49 -2.97 11.77
N VAL A 28 3.96 -4.03 11.11
CA VAL A 28 3.14 -5.21 10.81
C VAL A 28 2.54 -5.79 12.08
N SER A 29 3.37 -6.00 13.12
CA SER A 29 2.90 -6.49 14.42
C SER A 29 1.82 -5.61 15.06
N LEU A 30 1.94 -4.28 14.94
CA LEU A 30 0.95 -3.33 15.45
C LEU A 30 -0.35 -3.36 14.65
N VAL A 31 -0.30 -3.47 13.31
CA VAL A 31 -1.49 -3.58 12.46
C VAL A 31 -2.30 -4.83 12.82
N TRP A 32 -1.63 -5.97 13.06
CA TRP A 32 -2.29 -7.21 13.48
C TRP A 32 -2.89 -7.13 14.88
N LYS A 33 -2.16 -6.52 15.83
CA LYS A 33 -2.58 -6.41 17.24
C LYS A 33 -3.68 -5.37 17.44
N GLU A 34 -3.65 -4.29 16.67
CA GLU A 34 -4.55 -3.15 16.80
C GLU A 34 -5.56 -3.13 15.63
N ARG A 35 -6.21 -4.26 15.37
CA ARG A 35 -7.29 -4.39 14.37
C ARG A 35 -8.31 -3.27 14.43
N ASP A 36 -8.64 -2.76 15.61
CA ASP A 36 -9.58 -1.64 15.79
C ASP A 36 -9.04 -0.31 15.25
N LYS A 37 -7.73 -0.07 15.32
CA LYS A 37 -7.11 1.11 14.70
C LYS A 37 -7.00 0.94 13.20
N TYR A 38 -6.66 -0.27 12.73
CA TYR A 38 -6.75 -0.59 11.31
C TYR A 38 -8.18 -0.39 10.77
N ASN A 39 -9.21 -0.78 11.52
CA ASN A 39 -10.61 -0.56 11.14
C ASN A 39 -10.98 0.93 11.09
N LYS A 40 -10.39 1.76 11.96
CA LYS A 40 -10.58 3.23 11.91
C LYS A 40 -9.89 3.85 10.71
N TRP A 41 -8.64 3.46 10.42
CA TRP A 41 -7.96 3.87 9.18
C TRP A 41 -8.75 3.39 7.97
N LYS A 42 -9.22 2.14 7.99
CA LYS A 42 -10.07 1.60 6.96
C LYS A 42 -11.34 2.46 6.78
N GLN A 43 -11.99 2.95 7.83
CA GLN A 43 -13.14 3.85 7.70
C GLN A 43 -12.83 5.18 7.00
N GLU A 44 -11.61 5.70 7.12
CA GLU A 44 -11.16 6.87 6.37
C GLU A 44 -11.02 6.55 4.86
N TYR A 45 -10.66 5.31 4.51
CA TYR A 45 -10.57 4.81 3.13
C TYR A 45 -11.85 4.13 2.61
N ASP A 46 -12.76 3.65 3.45
CA ASP A 46 -14.00 2.93 3.10
C ASP A 46 -15.10 3.90 2.61
N ASN A 47 -14.95 5.20 2.88
CA ASN A 47 -15.76 6.23 2.22
C ASN A 47 -15.33 6.45 0.77
N MET A 48 -14.20 5.88 0.34
CA MET A 48 -13.83 5.82 -1.07
C MET A 48 -14.34 4.50 -1.64
N THR A 49 -15.27 4.63 -2.57
CA THR A 49 -15.64 3.53 -3.47
C THR A 49 -14.38 2.97 -4.15
N PRO A 50 -14.39 1.70 -4.59
CA PRO A 50 -13.28 1.13 -5.36
C PRO A 50 -12.87 1.98 -6.57
N GLU A 51 -13.80 2.75 -7.14
CA GLU A 51 -13.56 3.71 -8.22
C GLU A 51 -12.80 4.96 -7.75
N GLU A 52 -13.12 5.49 -6.56
CA GLU A 52 -12.40 6.62 -5.96
C GLU A 52 -11.00 6.21 -5.50
N PHE A 53 -10.84 5.00 -4.96
CA PHE A 53 -9.52 4.44 -4.68
C PHE A 53 -8.67 4.31 -5.95
N ARG A 54 -9.26 3.78 -7.03
CA ARG A 54 -8.57 3.68 -8.32
C ARG A 54 -8.20 5.06 -8.89
N THR A 55 -9.08 6.04 -8.75
CA THR A 55 -8.84 7.41 -9.21
C THR A 55 -7.72 8.07 -8.41
N SER A 56 -7.73 7.92 -7.09
CA SER A 56 -6.68 8.42 -6.20
C SER A 56 -5.33 7.76 -6.50
N LEU A 57 -5.33 6.45 -6.80
CA LEU A 57 -4.14 5.73 -7.24
C LEU A 57 -3.62 6.25 -8.59
N GLU A 58 -4.51 6.50 -9.55
CA GLU A 58 -4.15 7.08 -10.86
C GLU A 58 -3.59 8.50 -10.73
N GLU A 59 -4.11 9.30 -9.81
CA GLU A 59 -3.59 10.64 -9.50
C GLU A 59 -2.23 10.59 -8.80
N PHE A 60 -2.04 9.66 -7.87
CA PHE A 60 -0.75 9.44 -7.21
C PHE A 60 0.33 9.05 -8.23
N ILE A 61 0.04 8.11 -9.13
CA ILE A 61 0.95 7.70 -10.22
C ILE A 61 1.30 8.88 -11.15
N LYS A 62 0.35 9.78 -11.42
CA LYS A 62 0.60 11.00 -12.23
C LYS A 62 1.50 12.00 -11.52
N GLN A 63 1.35 12.15 -10.20
CA GLN A 63 2.14 13.10 -9.40
C GLN A 63 3.54 12.57 -9.08
N HIS A 64 3.72 11.25 -9.13
CA HIS A 64 4.99 10.57 -8.90
C HIS A 64 5.41 9.74 -10.14
N PRO A 65 5.67 10.39 -11.28
CA PRO A 65 5.97 9.70 -12.55
C PRO A 65 7.27 8.88 -12.51
N ASP A 66 8.19 9.23 -11.59
CA ASP A 66 9.47 8.56 -11.41
C ASP A 66 9.44 7.46 -10.33
N ASP A 67 8.34 7.32 -9.57
CA ASP A 67 8.06 6.15 -8.71
C ASP A 67 7.64 4.96 -9.61
N ASN A 68 8.62 4.50 -10.37
CA ASN A 68 8.51 3.56 -11.48
C ASN A 68 8.32 2.10 -11.02
N ASN A 69 7.81 1.87 -9.81
CA ASN A 69 7.49 0.52 -9.33
C ASN A 69 6.04 0.10 -9.64
N PHE A 70 5.16 1.03 -10.03
CA PHE A 70 3.78 0.71 -10.43
C PHE A 70 3.56 0.68 -11.95
N ALA A 71 4.43 1.31 -12.75
CA ALA A 71 4.28 1.42 -14.20
C ALA A 71 4.89 0.25 -15.00
N LYS A 72 5.74 -0.58 -14.39
CA LYS A 72 6.42 -1.68 -15.09
C LYS A 72 5.56 -2.90 -15.42
N GLU A 73 4.34 -3.00 -14.88
CA GLU A 73 3.47 -4.18 -15.06
C GLU A 73 2.37 -4.04 -16.11
N ARG A 74 2.34 -2.96 -16.90
CA ARG A 74 1.42 -2.88 -18.06
C ARG A 74 2.05 -3.30 -19.38
N ALA A 75 3.22 -3.94 -19.36
CA ALA A 75 3.95 -4.37 -20.56
C ALA A 75 4.24 -5.89 -20.65
N LEU A 76 3.65 -6.74 -19.79
CA LEU A 76 3.70 -8.20 -19.90
C LEU A 76 2.33 -8.83 -19.62
#